data_AF-A0A7I7NGB5-F1
#
_entry.id   AF-A0A7I7NGB5-F1
#
_cell.length_a   1.000
_cell.length_b   1.000
_cell.length_c   1.000
_cell.angle_alpha   90.00
_cell.angle_beta   90.00
_cell.angle_gamma   90.00
#
_symmetry.space_group_name_H-M   'P 1'
#
loop_
_entity.id
_entity.type
_entity.pdbx_description
1 polymer ?
#
loop_
_entity_poly.entity_id
_entity_poly.type
_entity_poly.pdbx_seq_one_letter_code
_entity_poly.pdbx_strand_id
1 'polypeptide(L)'
;MAAHEAALLKHLVTAMIGLLDQRESSSPSDELEEITGIKTGHSQRPGDPTLGRLLPDFYKRDVDDPLPLDASETLNAALRSLHEPEIIDAKRVAARQLLDTVPDNGGRVELTEEAANAWIAAVNDLRLTLGVMLEIGPQGPQRLPADHPLAAHFDVYQWLTVLQEYLVVVLMGARSS
;
A
#
# COMPACT_ATOMS: atom_id res chain seq x y z
N MET A 1 -5.23 21.76 -1.97
CA MET A 1 -4.10 21.14 -1.24
C MET A 1 -3.08 22.23 -0.91
N ALA A 2 -2.62 22.34 0.33
CA ALA A 2 -1.57 23.27 0.72
C ALA A 2 -0.19 22.75 0.33
N ALA A 3 0.80 23.64 0.22
CA ALA A 3 2.16 23.28 -0.21
C ALA A 3 2.82 22.22 0.71
N HIS A 4 2.63 22.34 2.02
CA HIS A 4 3.17 21.38 2.98
C HIS A 4 2.49 20.01 2.89
N GLU A 5 1.19 19.96 2.59
CA GLU A 5 0.45 18.71 2.36
C GLU A 5 0.98 17.99 1.11
N ALA A 6 1.22 18.74 0.02
CA ALA A 6 1.78 18.20 -1.21
C ALA A 6 3.19 17.64 -0.98
N ALA A 7 4.05 18.40 -0.29
CA ALA A 7 5.40 17.95 0.04
C ALA A 7 5.41 16.70 0.93
N LEU A 8 4.53 16.67 1.94
CA LEU A 8 4.35 15.51 2.82
C LEU A 8 3.89 14.28 2.02
N LEU A 9 2.87 14.43 1.17
CA LEU A 9 2.34 13.33 0.37
C LEU A 9 3.42 12.77 -0.56
N LYS A 10 4.18 13.63 -1.24
CA LYS A 10 5.31 13.22 -2.07
C LYS A 10 6.34 12.42 -1.27
N HIS A 11 6.73 12.92 -0.10
CA HIS A 11 7.69 12.23 0.76
C HIS A 11 7.22 10.82 1.17
N LEU A 12 5.96 10.70 1.61
CA LEU A 12 5.36 9.43 2.00
C LEU A 12 5.30 8.44 0.83
N VAL A 13 4.88 8.90 -0.35
CA VAL A 13 4.78 8.05 -1.54
C VAL A 13 6.17 7.62 -2.03
N THR A 14 7.16 8.52 -2.02
CA THR A 14 8.55 8.15 -2.35
C THR A 14 9.11 7.11 -1.39
N ALA A 15 8.86 7.26 -0.08
CA ALA A 15 9.28 6.27 0.91
C ALA A 15 8.63 4.89 0.68
N MET A 16 7.34 4.87 0.33
CA MET A 16 6.61 3.64 0.00
C MET A 16 7.16 2.96 -1.27
N ILE A 17 7.46 3.73 -2.33
CA ILE A 17 8.12 3.19 -3.53
C ILE A 17 9.46 2.57 -3.16
N GLY A 18 10.28 3.25 -2.34
CA GLY A 18 11.57 2.73 -1.89
C GLY A 18 11.45 1.40 -1.12
N LEU A 19 10.41 1.26 -0.30
CA LEU A 19 10.12 0.01 0.42
C LEU A 19 9.76 -1.14 -0.54
N LEU A 20 8.95 -0.86 -1.56
CA LEU A 20 8.58 -1.82 -2.60
C LEU A 20 9.78 -2.19 -3.49
N ASP A 21 10.63 -1.23 -3.85
CA ASP A 21 11.87 -1.42 -4.60
C ASP A 21 12.85 -2.32 -3.84
N GLN A 22 13.03 -2.06 -2.54
CA GLN A 22 13.86 -2.91 -1.69
C GLN A 22 13.32 -4.34 -1.65
N ARG A 23 12.02 -4.51 -1.47
CA ARG A 23 11.39 -5.84 -1.46
C ARG A 23 11.72 -6.59 -2.75
N GLU A 24 11.34 -6.05 -3.90
CA GLU A 24 11.55 -6.71 -5.19
C GLU A 24 13.03 -6.98 -5.51
N SER A 25 13.94 -6.05 -5.20
CA SER A 25 15.37 -6.22 -5.46
C SER A 25 16.01 -7.36 -4.64
N SER A 26 15.37 -7.74 -3.53
CA SER A 26 15.81 -8.83 -2.65
C SER A 26 15.17 -10.16 -3.01
N SER A 27 14.36 -10.24 -4.07
CA SER A 27 13.82 -11.49 -4.57
C SER A 27 14.97 -12.38 -5.04
N PRO A 28 14.97 -13.69 -4.69
CA PRO A 28 15.92 -14.61 -5.28
C PRO A 28 15.69 -14.63 -6.79
N SER A 29 16.69 -14.25 -7.58
CA SER A 29 16.70 -14.47 -9.02
C SER A 29 16.71 -15.99 -9.22
N ASP A 30 15.62 -16.53 -9.76
CA ASP A 30 15.53 -17.96 -10.01
C ASP A 30 16.32 -18.29 -11.30
N GLU A 31 17.03 -19.43 -11.33
CA GLU A 31 17.65 -19.94 -12.58
C GLU A 31 16.60 -20.11 -13.69
N LEU A 32 15.34 -20.33 -13.28
CA LEU A 32 14.19 -20.38 -14.18
C LEU A 32 13.82 -19.02 -14.79
N GLU A 33 14.09 -17.89 -14.14
CA GLU A 33 13.86 -16.56 -14.73
C GLU A 33 14.81 -16.31 -15.91
N GLU A 34 16.07 -16.73 -15.80
CA GLU A 34 17.03 -16.64 -16.90
C GLU A 34 16.63 -17.50 -18.11
N ILE A 35 15.93 -18.61 -17.87
CA ILE A 35 15.51 -19.56 -18.91
C ILE A 35 14.14 -19.19 -19.52
N THR A 36 13.21 -18.71 -18.70
CA THR A 36 11.80 -18.50 -19.10
C THR A 36 11.42 -17.04 -19.31
N GLY A 37 12.21 -16.09 -18.78
CA GLY A 37 11.88 -14.67 -18.73
C GLY A 37 10.75 -14.32 -17.76
N ILE A 38 10.26 -15.29 -16.97
CA ILE A 38 9.21 -15.07 -15.97
C ILE A 38 9.87 -14.65 -14.67
N LYS A 39 9.62 -13.40 -14.26
CA LYS A 39 10.06 -12.89 -12.97
C LYS A 39 9.31 -13.58 -11.84
N THR A 40 10.04 -14.22 -10.94
CA THR A 40 9.45 -14.86 -9.77
C THR A 40 9.63 -13.96 -8.54
N GLY A 41 8.57 -13.84 -7.74
CA GLY A 41 8.60 -13.14 -6.46
C GLY A 41 9.11 -14.02 -5.32
N HIS A 42 9.11 -13.48 -4.10
CA HIS A 42 9.47 -14.28 -2.92
C HIS A 42 8.48 -15.40 -2.67
N SER A 43 8.98 -16.55 -2.22
CA SER A 43 8.15 -17.56 -1.57
C SER A 43 7.86 -17.21 -0.11
N GLN A 44 8.80 -16.54 0.56
CA GLN A 44 8.71 -16.17 1.97
C GLN A 44 7.88 -14.90 2.20
N ARG A 45 7.13 -14.89 3.32
CA ARG A 45 6.42 -13.70 3.80
C ARG A 45 7.37 -12.51 3.98
N PRO A 46 6.89 -11.27 3.81
CA PRO A 46 7.65 -10.11 4.24
C PRO A 46 7.95 -10.19 5.74
N GLY A 47 9.21 -10.00 6.13
CA GLY A 47 9.61 -9.92 7.54
C GLY A 47 9.23 -8.59 8.20
N ASP A 48 9.06 -7.54 7.39
CA ASP A 48 8.58 -6.24 7.82
C ASP A 48 7.03 -6.24 7.90
N PRO A 49 6.42 -5.86 9.05
CA PRO A 49 4.97 -5.86 9.21
C PRO A 49 4.22 -4.90 8.28
N THR A 50 4.85 -3.79 7.87
CA THR A 50 4.27 -2.83 6.93
C THR A 50 4.14 -3.48 5.55
N LEU A 51 5.22 -4.07 5.05
CA LEU A 51 5.19 -4.85 3.81
C LEU A 51 4.21 -6.03 3.92
N GLY A 52 4.14 -6.70 5.07
CA GLY A 52 3.16 -7.77 5.30
C GLY A 52 1.71 -7.29 5.21
N ARG A 53 1.43 -6.01 5.48
CA ARG A 53 0.11 -5.40 5.30
C ARG A 53 -0.15 -5.01 3.85
N LEU A 54 0.87 -4.55 3.14
CA LEU A 54 0.77 -4.19 1.71
C LEU A 54 0.71 -5.43 0.80
N LEU A 55 1.41 -6.51 1.19
CA LEU A 55 1.57 -7.76 0.47
C LEU A 55 1.12 -8.93 1.37
N PRO A 56 -0.19 -8.99 1.72
CA PRO A 56 -0.71 -10.02 2.61
C PRO A 56 -0.66 -11.41 1.96
N ASP A 57 -0.82 -12.45 2.80
CA ASP A 57 -1.14 -13.78 2.31
C ASP A 57 -2.44 -13.79 1.49
N PHE A 58 -2.46 -14.59 0.43
CA PHE A 58 -3.63 -14.82 -0.42
C PHE A 58 -4.69 -15.64 0.29
N TYR A 59 -4.24 -16.57 1.13
CA TYR A 59 -5.07 -17.46 1.89
C TYR A 59 -4.89 -17.21 3.39
N LYS A 60 -5.99 -16.86 4.08
CA LYS A 60 -6.04 -16.76 5.53
C LYS A 60 -6.82 -17.94 6.09
N ARG A 61 -6.14 -18.73 6.91
CA ARG A 61 -6.72 -19.89 7.57
C ARG A 61 -7.65 -19.43 8.70
N ASP A 62 -8.86 -19.98 8.73
CA ASP A 62 -9.79 -19.86 9.86
C ASP A 62 -9.65 -21.03 10.86
N VAL A 63 -10.24 -20.89 12.05
CA VAL A 63 -10.13 -21.89 13.13
C VAL A 63 -10.65 -23.27 12.71
N ASP A 64 -11.73 -23.30 11.92
CA ASP A 64 -12.39 -24.52 11.45
C ASP A 64 -11.93 -24.99 10.06
N ASP A 65 -10.82 -24.43 9.58
CA ASP A 65 -10.32 -24.70 8.25
C ASP A 65 -9.76 -26.12 8.12
N PRO A 66 -10.28 -26.92 7.17
CA PRO A 66 -9.82 -28.29 6.94
C PRO A 66 -8.42 -28.37 6.32
N LEU A 67 -7.89 -27.29 5.74
CA LEU A 67 -6.53 -27.28 5.19
C LEU A 67 -5.49 -27.35 6.33
N PRO A 68 -4.57 -28.32 6.28
CA PRO A 68 -3.41 -28.35 7.17
C PRO A 68 -2.57 -27.07 7.09
N LEU A 69 -1.89 -26.74 8.18
CA LEU A 69 -1.14 -25.48 8.33
C LEU A 69 0.00 -25.40 7.32
N ASP A 70 0.75 -26.48 7.17
CA ASP A 70 1.82 -26.68 6.17
C ASP A 70 1.31 -26.57 4.72
N ALA A 71 0.13 -27.12 4.43
CA ALA A 71 -0.49 -27.01 3.12
C ALA A 71 -0.86 -25.55 2.80
N SER A 72 -1.41 -24.82 3.77
CA SER A 72 -1.75 -23.40 3.60
C SER A 72 -0.51 -22.50 3.41
N GLU A 73 0.59 -22.79 4.11
CA GLU A 73 1.87 -22.09 3.91
C GLU A 73 2.45 -22.37 2.54
N THR A 74 2.41 -23.63 2.08
CA THR A 74 2.89 -24.02 0.75
C THR A 74 2.09 -23.32 -0.35
N LEU A 75 0.76 -23.25 -0.19
CA LEU A 75 -0.12 -22.53 -1.12
C LEU A 75 0.23 -21.03 -1.16
N ASN A 76 0.34 -20.37 0.00
CA ASN A 76 0.69 -18.96 0.06
C ASN A 76 2.09 -18.68 -0.51
N ALA A 77 3.07 -19.56 -0.29
CA ALA A 77 4.39 -19.43 -0.86
C ALA A 77 4.38 -19.48 -2.39
N ALA A 78 3.64 -20.42 -2.97
CA ALA A 78 3.48 -20.53 -4.43
C ALA A 78 2.77 -19.32 -5.03
N LEU A 79 1.65 -18.88 -4.43
CA LEU A 79 0.89 -17.74 -4.92
C LEU A 79 1.68 -16.43 -4.83
N ARG A 80 2.43 -16.23 -3.75
CA ARG A 80 3.33 -15.07 -3.61
C ARG A 80 4.43 -15.08 -4.66
N SER A 81 5.08 -16.21 -4.86
CA SER A 81 6.12 -16.35 -5.88
C SER A 81 5.59 -16.00 -7.28
N LEU A 82 4.31 -16.27 -7.56
CA LEU A 82 3.71 -16.00 -8.86
C LEU A 82 3.20 -14.56 -9.01
N HIS A 83 2.56 -14.01 -7.98
CA HIS A 83 1.78 -12.76 -8.09
C HIS A 83 2.42 -11.54 -7.43
N GLU A 84 3.35 -11.72 -6.49
CA GLU A 84 3.96 -10.59 -5.79
C GLU A 84 4.64 -9.58 -6.75
N PRO A 85 5.34 -9.98 -7.83
CA PRO A 85 5.92 -9.03 -8.78
C PRO A 85 4.87 -8.11 -9.43
N GLU A 86 3.76 -8.67 -9.90
CA GLU A 86 2.67 -7.91 -10.53
C GLU A 86 1.96 -6.99 -9.53
N ILE A 87 1.76 -7.45 -8.28
CA ILE A 87 1.18 -6.63 -7.22
C ILE A 87 2.09 -5.45 -6.88
N ILE A 88 3.39 -5.69 -6.75
CA ILE A 88 4.37 -4.64 -6.49
C ILE A 88 4.38 -3.62 -7.64
N ASP A 89 4.38 -4.08 -8.90
CA ASP A 89 4.34 -3.20 -10.05
C ASP A 89 3.07 -2.33 -10.07
N ALA A 90 1.90 -2.93 -9.88
CA ALA A 90 0.64 -2.20 -9.82
C ALA A 90 0.63 -1.12 -8.73
N LYS A 91 1.17 -1.42 -7.54
CA LYS A 91 1.32 -0.44 -6.44
C LYS A 91 2.26 0.70 -6.81
N ARG A 92 3.38 0.40 -7.47
CA ARG A 92 4.33 1.43 -7.94
C ARG A 92 3.75 2.30 -9.03
N VAL A 93 3.00 1.74 -9.97
CA VAL A 93 2.32 2.50 -11.03
C VAL A 93 1.34 3.48 -10.41
N ALA A 94 0.50 3.03 -9.47
CA ALA A 94 -0.43 3.91 -8.76
C ALA A 94 0.30 5.02 -7.97
N ALA A 95 1.38 4.65 -7.27
CA ALA A 95 2.21 5.59 -6.52
C ALA A 95 2.88 6.65 -7.42
N ARG A 96 3.43 6.24 -8.58
CA ARG A 96 4.02 7.15 -9.57
C ARG A 96 2.98 8.08 -10.17
N GLN A 97 1.83 7.55 -10.55
CA GLN A 97 0.75 8.38 -11.08
C GLN A 97 0.29 9.44 -10.08
N LEU A 98 0.26 9.11 -8.78
CA LEU A 98 0.04 10.10 -7.72
C LEU A 98 1.15 11.16 -7.71
N LEU A 99 2.42 10.76 -7.71
CA LEU A 99 3.56 11.69 -7.73
C LEU A 99 3.55 12.63 -8.94
N ASP A 100 3.17 12.13 -10.11
CA ASP A 100 3.14 12.88 -11.36
C ASP A 100 2.00 13.91 -11.41
N THR A 101 0.96 13.72 -10.59
CA THR A 101 -0.26 14.55 -10.61
C THR A 101 -0.44 15.40 -9.35
N VAL A 102 0.39 15.21 -8.32
CA VAL A 102 0.40 16.08 -7.13
C VAL A 102 1.20 17.36 -7.41
N PRO A 103 0.62 18.57 -7.22
CA PRO A 103 1.27 19.82 -7.58
C PRO A 103 2.48 20.15 -6.68
N ASP A 104 3.58 20.59 -7.27
CA ASP A 104 4.85 20.86 -6.56
C ASP A 104 4.73 21.81 -5.37
N ASN A 105 3.93 22.88 -5.53
CA ASN A 105 3.77 23.93 -4.53
C ASN A 105 2.37 23.92 -3.89
N GLY A 106 1.67 22.79 -3.95
CA GLY A 106 0.24 22.73 -3.64
C GLY A 106 -0.61 23.44 -4.69
N GLY A 107 -1.90 23.60 -4.40
CA GLY A 107 -2.87 24.26 -5.26
C GLY A 107 -4.09 23.40 -5.54
N ARG A 108 -4.75 23.72 -6.67
CA ARG A 108 -5.88 22.95 -7.20
C ARG A 108 -5.37 21.64 -7.78
N VAL A 109 -6.01 20.54 -7.42
CA VAL A 109 -5.76 19.22 -7.99
C VAL A 109 -6.91 18.91 -8.94
N GLU A 110 -6.59 18.65 -10.20
CA GLU A 110 -7.53 18.20 -11.22
C GLU A 110 -7.07 16.83 -11.70
N LEU A 111 -7.93 15.82 -11.52
CA LEU A 111 -7.61 14.43 -11.82
C LEU A 111 -8.54 13.90 -12.88
N THR A 112 -7.99 13.09 -13.80
CA THR A 112 -8.79 12.14 -14.57
C THR A 112 -9.34 11.06 -13.65
N GLU A 113 -10.36 10.32 -14.09
CA GLU A 113 -10.87 9.18 -13.32
C GLU A 113 -9.79 8.13 -13.05
N GLU A 114 -8.92 7.86 -14.03
CA GLU A 114 -7.78 6.96 -13.88
C GLU A 114 -6.81 7.44 -12.79
N ALA A 115 -6.43 8.73 -12.84
CA ALA A 115 -5.54 9.31 -11.83
C ALA A 115 -6.19 9.31 -10.43
N ALA A 116 -7.50 9.56 -10.33
CA ALA A 116 -8.22 9.47 -9.07
C ALA A 116 -8.24 8.04 -8.50
N ASN A 117 -8.40 7.02 -9.33
CA ASN A 117 -8.30 5.62 -8.88
C ASN A 117 -6.88 5.27 -8.41
N ALA A 118 -5.85 5.73 -9.12
CA ALA A 118 -4.46 5.57 -8.68
C ALA A 118 -4.18 6.28 -7.34
N TRP A 119 -4.73 7.49 -7.15
CA TRP A 119 -4.65 8.19 -5.87
C TRP A 119 -5.30 7.39 -4.75
N ILE A 120 -6.49 6.83 -4.97
CA ILE A 120 -7.18 6.00 -3.97
C ILE A 120 -6.32 4.79 -3.59
N ALA A 121 -5.76 4.09 -4.57
CA ALA A 121 -4.91 2.92 -4.32
C ALA A 121 -3.66 3.31 -3.51
N ALA A 122 -2.94 4.35 -3.92
CA ALA A 122 -1.73 4.81 -3.25
C ALA A 122 -2.01 5.37 -1.84
N VAL A 123 -3.05 6.20 -1.67
CA VAL A 123 -3.46 6.73 -0.36
C VAL A 123 -3.89 5.61 0.58
N ASN A 124 -4.60 4.59 0.07
CA ASN A 124 -4.94 3.43 0.86
C ASN A 124 -3.70 2.68 1.34
N ASP A 125 -2.70 2.47 0.48
CA ASP A 125 -1.44 1.81 0.85
C ASP A 125 -0.63 2.61 1.89
N LEU A 126 -0.62 3.95 1.79
CA LEU A 126 -0.05 4.81 2.84
C LEU A 126 -0.79 4.67 4.16
N ARG A 127 -2.13 4.60 4.14
CA ARG A 127 -2.94 4.39 5.34
C ARG A 127 -2.70 3.03 5.96
N LEU A 128 -2.56 1.98 5.15
CA LEU A 128 -2.22 0.65 5.63
C LEU A 128 -0.85 0.65 6.32
N THR A 129 0.13 1.33 5.72
CA THR A 129 1.48 1.49 6.27
C THR A 129 1.49 2.22 7.61
N LEU A 130 0.89 3.41 7.66
CA LEU A 130 0.78 4.17 8.89
C LEU A 130 -0.05 3.43 9.94
N GLY A 131 -1.10 2.74 9.54
CA GLY A 131 -1.97 1.97 10.42
C GLY A 131 -1.22 0.85 11.16
N VAL A 132 -0.25 0.20 10.53
CA VAL A 132 0.62 -0.79 11.19
C VAL A 132 1.48 -0.12 12.26
N MET A 133 2.16 0.98 11.91
CA MET A 133 3.03 1.72 12.83
C MET A 133 2.26 2.33 14.02
N LEU A 134 1.00 2.70 13.81
CA LEU A 134 0.10 3.29 14.80
C LEU A 134 -0.73 2.25 15.57
N GLU A 135 -0.56 0.96 15.27
CA GLU A 135 -1.36 -0.14 15.85
C GLU A 135 -2.88 0.07 15.70
N ILE A 136 -3.32 0.61 14.55
CA ILE A 136 -4.74 0.84 14.26
C ILE A 136 -5.43 -0.50 13.97
N GLY A 137 -6.46 -0.80 14.75
CA GLY A 137 -7.29 -2.00 14.60
C GLY A 137 -8.62 -1.85 15.34
N PRO A 138 -9.45 -2.91 15.41
CA PRO A 138 -10.75 -2.87 16.09
C PRO A 138 -10.69 -2.45 17.57
N GLN A 139 -9.55 -2.70 18.22
CA GLN A 139 -9.25 -2.31 19.60
C GLN A 139 -8.16 -1.24 19.68
N GLY A 140 -7.78 -0.66 18.54
CA GLY A 140 -6.71 0.34 18.45
C GLY A 140 -7.14 1.71 18.96
N PRO A 141 -6.18 2.64 19.13
CA PRO A 141 -6.46 3.96 19.66
C PRO A 141 -7.33 4.79 18.69
N GLN A 142 -8.42 5.38 19.20
CA GLN A 142 -9.21 6.36 18.43
C GLN A 142 -8.54 7.75 18.37
N ARG A 143 -7.60 8.02 19.27
CA ARG A 143 -6.79 9.22 19.32
C ARG A 143 -5.52 8.95 20.12
N LEU A 144 -4.43 9.62 19.78
CA LEU A 144 -3.21 9.64 20.58
C LEU A 144 -3.13 10.92 21.43
N PRO A 145 -2.56 10.87 22.64
CA PRO A 145 -2.21 12.07 23.41
C PRO A 145 -1.29 13.02 22.62
N ALA A 146 -1.37 14.32 22.89
CA ALA A 146 -0.60 15.32 22.14
C ALA A 146 0.92 15.21 22.33
N ASP A 147 1.35 14.66 23.47
CA ASP A 147 2.75 14.37 23.82
C ASP A 147 3.22 12.99 23.33
N HIS A 148 2.34 12.20 22.70
CA HIS A 148 2.71 10.90 22.18
C HIS A 148 3.70 11.04 21.01
N PRO A 149 4.80 10.24 20.96
CA PRO A 149 5.80 10.34 19.89
C PRO A 149 5.25 10.20 18.47
N LEU A 150 4.16 9.43 18.33
CA LEU A 150 3.47 9.19 17.04
C LEU A 150 2.24 10.08 16.80
N ALA A 151 1.98 11.10 17.63
CA ALA A 151 0.81 11.97 17.47
C ALA A 151 0.74 12.60 16.06
N ALA A 152 1.87 13.12 15.56
CA ALA A 152 1.94 13.67 14.21
C ALA A 152 1.61 12.63 13.12
N HIS A 153 2.09 11.39 13.26
CA HIS A 153 1.79 10.32 12.31
C HIS A 153 0.30 9.95 12.31
N PHE A 154 -0.35 10.03 13.47
CA PHE A 154 -1.79 9.83 13.59
C PHE A 154 -2.57 10.94 12.88
N ASP A 155 -2.15 12.20 13.01
CA ASP A 155 -2.78 13.31 12.30
C ASP A 155 -2.67 13.12 10.77
N VAL A 156 -1.51 12.66 10.29
CA VAL A 156 -1.32 12.31 8.87
C VAL A 156 -2.23 11.16 8.45
N TYR A 157 -2.36 10.11 9.25
CA TYR A 157 -3.26 8.99 8.97
C TYR A 157 -4.73 9.45 8.85
N GLN A 158 -5.17 10.35 9.73
CA GLN A 158 -6.52 10.89 9.67
C GLN A 158 -6.73 11.80 8.46
N TRP A 159 -5.75 12.66 8.16
CA TRP A 159 -5.78 13.48 6.96
C TRP A 159 -5.89 12.64 5.68
N LEU A 160 -5.11 11.56 5.55
CA LEU A 160 -5.20 10.62 4.44
C LEU A 160 -6.56 9.91 4.39
N THR A 161 -7.15 9.60 5.55
CA THR A 161 -8.49 8.99 5.64
C THR A 161 -9.55 9.92 5.03
N VAL A 162 -9.52 11.20 5.40
CA VAL A 162 -10.41 12.22 4.85
C VAL A 162 -10.15 12.45 3.36
N LEU A 163 -8.88 12.50 2.93
CA LEU A 163 -8.51 12.62 1.51
C LEU A 163 -9.10 11.47 0.67
N GLN A 164 -8.99 10.23 1.16
CA GLN A 164 -9.56 9.06 0.48
C GLN A 164 -11.09 9.14 0.39
N GLU A 165 -11.77 9.59 1.45
CA GLU A 165 -13.22 9.79 1.45
C GLU A 165 -13.65 10.78 0.35
N TYR A 166 -12.96 11.92 0.24
CA TYR A 166 -13.24 12.89 -0.83
C TYR A 166 -13.06 12.30 -2.23
N LEU A 167 -11.98 11.56 -2.48
CA LEU A 167 -11.73 10.92 -3.78
C LEU A 167 -12.86 9.92 -4.13
N VAL A 168 -13.28 9.11 -3.16
CA VAL A 168 -14.36 8.11 -3.34
C VAL A 168 -15.70 8.80 -3.62
N VAL A 169 -16.05 9.84 -2.85
CA VAL A 169 -17.29 10.60 -3.05
C VAL A 169 -17.34 11.25 -4.43
N VAL A 170 -16.24 11.88 -4.87
CA VAL A 170 -16.14 12.52 -6.18
C VAL A 170 -16.33 11.48 -7.30
N LEU A 171 -15.68 10.31 -7.22
CA LEU A 171 -15.83 9.26 -8.22
C LEU A 171 -17.24 8.64 -8.25
N MET A 172 -17.89 8.49 -7.09
CA MET A 172 -19.27 8.01 -7.04
C MET A 172 -20.25 9.04 -7.65
N GLY A 173 -20.03 10.33 -7.38
CA GLY A 173 -20.81 11.41 -7.97
C GLY A 173 -20.65 11.51 -9.49
N ALA A 174 -19.42 11.33 -10.01
CA ALA A 174 -19.13 11.34 -11.44
C ALA A 174 -19.82 10.19 -12.21
N ARG A 175 -19.93 9.00 -11.60
CA ARG A 175 -20.64 7.84 -12.19
C ARG A 175 -22.17 7.96 -12.19
N SER A 176 -22.71 8.95 -11.47
CA SER A 176 -24.15 9.18 -11.31
C SER A 176 -24.71 10.24 -12.28
N SER A 177 -23.84 10.84 -13.10
CA SER A 177 -24.14 11.89 -14.08
C SER A 177 -23.95 11.40 -15.50
#